data_AF-A0A5R8KJU7-F1
#
_entry.id   AF-A0A5R8KJU7-F1
#
_cell.length_a   1.000
_cell.length_b   1.000
_cell.length_c   1.000
_cell.angle_alpha   90.00
_cell.angle_beta   90.00
_cell.angle_gamma   90.00
#
_symmetry.space_group_name_H-M   'P 1'
#
loop_
_entity.id
_entity.type
_entity.pdbx_description
1 polymer ?
#
loop_
_entity_poly.entity_id
_entity_poly.type
_entity_poly.pdbx_seq_one_letter_code
_entity_poly.pdbx_strand_id
1 'polypeptide(L)'
;MTRFSSISYWLLWSVFIILAIISWRMAWKRESFRKRALPLLRLSLYLWSVVSLVMIAAVVIYLTTFDGWKDLTRGRVHRIAHDIFSDTASLTRIEIFLLDGDDSQKANTRFEWRGTENGDPIYGETTVSGGALRGFLETWNGQPLNGSHTGAMCHDPPYGFRGYDGDRLVFETTICWRCQNIAFVPFHGSEIYYGFDSESDIAKELLNRCDQLLPYKRH
;
A
#
# COMPACT_ATOMS: atom_id res chain seq x y z
N MET A 1 -2.20 -30.48 -21.71
CA MET A 1 -1.42 -29.65 -20.76
C MET A 1 -0.38 -30.52 -20.07
N THR A 2 0.83 -30.59 -20.63
CA THR A 2 1.95 -31.38 -20.10
C THR A 2 2.70 -30.55 -19.07
N ARG A 3 2.67 -30.96 -17.81
CA ARG A 3 3.54 -30.43 -16.75
C ARG A 3 4.98 -30.83 -17.08
N PHE A 4 5.71 -29.98 -17.81
CA PHE A 4 7.17 -30.06 -17.86
C PHE A 4 7.70 -29.75 -16.46
N SER A 5 8.37 -30.74 -15.87
CA SER A 5 8.85 -30.70 -14.49
C SER A 5 9.99 -29.70 -14.35
N SER A 6 9.82 -28.73 -13.44
CA SER A 6 10.82 -27.75 -13.01
C SER A 6 12.15 -28.36 -12.54
N ILE A 7 12.16 -29.65 -12.25
CA ILE A 7 13.33 -30.44 -11.82
C ILE A 7 14.40 -30.52 -12.93
N SER A 8 14.01 -30.53 -14.20
CA SER A 8 14.94 -30.63 -15.34
C SER A 8 15.85 -29.40 -15.48
N TYR A 9 15.35 -28.20 -15.17
CA TYR A 9 16.11 -26.96 -15.25
C TYR A 9 17.18 -26.84 -14.16
N TRP A 10 16.87 -27.24 -12.92
CA TRP A 10 17.82 -27.17 -11.81
C TRP A 10 19.01 -28.12 -11.98
N LEU A 11 18.76 -29.32 -12.54
CA LEU A 11 19.83 -30.28 -12.83
C LEU A 11 20.76 -29.79 -13.94
N LEU A 12 20.22 -29.21 -15.01
CA LEU A 12 21.02 -28.65 -16.10
C LEU A 12 21.89 -27.47 -15.63
N TRP A 13 21.33 -26.58 -14.81
CA TRP A 13 22.09 -25.47 -14.21
C TRP A 13 23.20 -25.96 -13.26
N SER A 14 22.92 -26.99 -12.46
CA SER A 14 23.91 -27.56 -11.54
C SER A 14 25.10 -28.17 -12.29
N VAL A 15 24.84 -28.90 -13.39
CA VAL A 15 25.89 -29.47 -14.25
C VAL A 15 26.73 -28.36 -14.89
N PHE A 16 26.10 -27.29 -15.37
CA PHE A 16 26.82 -26.16 -15.96
C PHE A 16 27.73 -25.45 -14.95
N ILE A 17 27.25 -25.21 -13.72
CA ILE A 17 28.04 -24.62 -12.64
C ILE A 17 29.24 -25.51 -12.29
N ILE A 18 29.03 -26.82 -12.17
CA ILE A 18 30.12 -27.78 -11.87
C ILE A 18 31.17 -27.77 -12.98
N LEU A 19 30.77 -27.80 -14.25
CA LEU A 19 31.71 -27.75 -15.39
C LEU A 19 32.46 -26.42 -15.46
N ALA A 20 31.80 -25.31 -15.13
CA ALA A 20 32.44 -23.99 -15.04
C ALA A 20 33.49 -23.96 -13.91
N ILE A 21 33.18 -24.51 -12.73
CA ILE A 21 34.11 -24.61 -11.59
C ILE A 21 35.32 -25.49 -11.95
N ILE A 22 35.11 -26.65 -12.58
CA ILE A 22 36.19 -27.56 -13.00
C ILE A 22 37.09 -26.88 -14.03
N SER A 23 36.50 -26.25 -15.05
CA SER A 23 37.23 -25.52 -16.09
C SER A 23 38.04 -24.36 -15.52
N TRP A 24 37.45 -23.61 -14.58
CA TRP A 24 38.12 -22.56 -13.83
C TRP A 24 39.31 -23.11 -13.01
N ARG A 25 39.12 -24.23 -12.30
CA ARG A 25 40.17 -24.86 -11.48
C ARG A 25 41.33 -25.38 -12.33
N MET A 26 41.06 -25.92 -13.52
CA MET A 26 42.08 -26.32 -14.49
C MET A 26 42.85 -25.11 -15.05
N ALA A 27 42.13 -24.04 -15.44
CA ALA A 27 42.75 -22.81 -15.93
C ALA A 27 43.61 -22.10 -14.86
N TRP A 28 43.19 -22.13 -13.59
CA TRP A 28 43.89 -21.52 -12.45
C TRP A 28 45.26 -22.11 -12.13
N LYS A 29 45.56 -23.33 -12.60
CA LYS A 29 46.90 -23.94 -12.49
C LYS A 29 47.91 -23.32 -13.47
N ARG A 30 47.48 -22.65 -14.54
CA ARG A 30 48.38 -21.96 -15.48
C ARG A 30 48.81 -20.60 -14.91
N GLU A 31 50.10 -20.40 -14.73
CA GLU A 31 50.65 -19.16 -14.15
C GLU A 31 50.28 -17.91 -14.96
N SER A 32 50.27 -18.00 -16.29
CA SER A 32 49.85 -16.92 -17.19
C SER A 32 48.38 -16.54 -17.04
N PHE A 33 47.51 -17.52 -16.82
CA PHE A 33 46.10 -17.28 -16.53
C PHE A 33 45.95 -16.60 -15.16
N ARG A 34 46.68 -17.06 -14.14
CA ARG A 34 46.64 -16.47 -12.79
C ARG A 34 47.07 -15.00 -12.80
N LYS A 35 48.14 -14.64 -13.51
CA LYS A 35 48.60 -13.23 -13.63
C LYS A 35 47.57 -12.30 -14.29
N ARG A 36 46.78 -12.81 -15.25
CA ARG A 36 45.70 -12.04 -15.92
C ARG A 36 44.37 -12.05 -15.15
N ALA A 37 44.01 -13.18 -14.54
CA ALA A 37 42.75 -13.37 -13.84
C ALA A 37 42.74 -12.72 -12.45
N LEU A 38 43.88 -12.67 -11.75
CA LEU A 38 43.97 -12.11 -10.40
C LEU A 38 43.55 -10.63 -10.31
N PRO A 39 44.00 -9.71 -11.18
CA PRO A 39 43.53 -8.31 -11.14
C PRO A 39 42.03 -8.18 -11.45
N LEU A 40 41.50 -9.00 -12.38
CA LEU A 40 40.07 -9.03 -12.69
C LEU A 40 39.22 -9.56 -11.52
N LEU A 41 39.70 -10.61 -10.83
CA LEU A 41 39.07 -11.15 -9.64
C LEU A 41 39.06 -10.11 -8.51
N ARG A 42 40.17 -9.40 -8.29
CA ARG A 42 40.27 -8.32 -7.30
C ARG A 42 39.31 -7.18 -7.62
N LEU A 43 39.26 -6.75 -8.89
CA LEU A 43 38.31 -5.72 -9.33
C LEU A 43 36.86 -6.16 -9.13
N SER A 44 36.52 -7.40 -9.49
CA SER A 44 35.18 -7.96 -9.28
C SER A 44 34.80 -8.00 -7.80
N LEU A 45 35.68 -8.52 -6.92
CA LEU A 45 35.44 -8.54 -5.48
C LEU A 45 35.28 -7.12 -4.91
N TYR A 46 36.09 -6.17 -5.38
CA TYR A 46 35.95 -4.76 -5.00
C TYR A 46 34.60 -4.20 -5.42
N LEU A 47 34.19 -4.40 -6.68
CA LEU A 47 32.89 -3.95 -7.18
C LEU A 47 31.72 -4.56 -6.39
N TRP A 48 31.76 -5.86 -6.12
CA TRP A 48 30.76 -6.52 -5.29
C TRP A 48 30.72 -5.95 -3.87
N SER A 49 31.87 -5.68 -3.28
CA SER A 49 31.95 -5.05 -1.95
C SER A 49 31.34 -3.66 -1.95
N VAL A 50 31.64 -2.84 -2.97
CA VAL A 50 31.05 -1.50 -3.13
C VAL A 50 29.53 -1.59 -3.30
N VAL A 51 29.03 -2.47 -4.17
CA VAL A 51 27.59 -2.67 -4.37
C VAL A 51 26.91 -3.11 -3.06
N SER A 52 27.49 -4.06 -2.33
CA SER A 52 26.96 -4.48 -1.03
C SER A 52 26.93 -3.34 -0.02
N LEU A 53 27.98 -2.52 0.05
CA LEU A 53 28.02 -1.35 0.94
C LEU A 53 26.94 -0.33 0.58
N VAL A 54 26.74 -0.06 -0.73
CA VAL A 54 25.68 0.84 -1.20
C VAL A 54 24.30 0.30 -0.83
N MET A 55 24.07 -1.00 -0.99
CA MET A 55 22.79 -1.64 -0.61
C MET A 55 22.55 -1.58 0.90
N ILE A 56 23.57 -1.86 1.72
CA ILE A 56 23.48 -1.75 3.17
C ILE A 56 23.18 -0.31 3.57
N ALA A 57 23.89 0.66 2.99
CA ALA A 57 23.65 2.08 3.25
C ALA A 57 22.21 2.48 2.87
N ALA A 58 21.71 2.04 1.72
CA ALA A 58 20.34 2.30 1.30
C ALA A 58 19.30 1.70 2.28
N VAL A 59 19.51 0.48 2.76
CA VAL A 59 18.65 -0.14 3.78
C VAL A 59 18.70 0.63 5.09
N VAL A 60 19.89 1.01 5.57
CA VAL A 60 20.05 1.80 6.80
C VAL A 60 19.35 3.15 6.68
N ILE A 61 19.51 3.85 5.55
CA ILE A 61 18.82 5.11 5.27
C ILE A 61 17.31 4.88 5.29
N TYR A 62 16.79 3.88 4.56
CA TYR A 62 15.37 3.57 4.55
C TYR A 62 14.81 3.32 5.95
N LEU A 63 15.49 2.48 6.74
CA LEU A 63 15.06 2.14 8.10
C LEU A 63 15.08 3.35 9.05
N THR A 64 16.00 4.30 8.84
CA THR A 64 16.22 5.43 9.78
C THR A 64 15.51 6.72 9.38
N THR A 65 15.35 7.02 8.08
CA THR A 65 14.81 8.31 7.60
C THR A 65 13.46 8.21 6.92
N PHE A 66 13.08 7.05 6.37
CA PHE A 66 11.86 6.86 5.57
C PHE A 66 10.83 5.99 6.29
N ASP A 67 10.77 6.05 7.62
CA ASP A 67 9.90 5.23 8.46
C ASP A 67 10.05 3.70 8.23
N GLY A 68 11.14 3.25 7.61
CA GLY A 68 11.33 1.85 7.27
C GLY A 68 11.36 0.93 8.50
N TRP A 69 11.79 1.44 9.66
CA TRP A 69 11.69 0.69 10.91
C TRP A 69 10.24 0.42 11.33
N LYS A 70 9.34 1.40 11.13
CA LYS A 70 7.91 1.22 11.40
C LYS A 70 7.30 0.24 10.38
N ASP A 71 7.72 0.30 9.11
CA ASP A 71 7.31 -0.68 8.10
C ASP A 71 7.69 -2.10 8.48
N LEU A 72 8.93 -2.30 8.92
CA LEU A 72 9.46 -3.61 9.29
C LEU A 72 8.76 -4.19 10.52
N THR A 73 8.42 -3.34 11.50
CA THR A 73 7.89 -3.80 12.80
C THR A 73 6.38 -3.92 12.84
N ARG A 74 5.65 -2.99 12.20
CA ARG A 74 4.18 -2.96 12.19
C ARG A 74 3.57 -3.47 10.89
N GLY A 75 4.37 -3.57 9.83
CA GLY A 75 3.87 -3.76 8.47
C GLY A 75 3.37 -2.44 7.88
N ARG A 76 3.83 -2.13 6.65
CA ARG A 76 3.48 -0.89 5.95
C ARG A 76 1.98 -0.64 5.83
N VAL A 77 1.24 -1.68 5.46
CA VAL A 77 -0.21 -1.61 5.23
C VAL A 77 -0.93 -1.27 6.53
N HIS A 78 -0.59 -1.95 7.63
CA HIS A 78 -1.17 -1.67 8.94
C HIS A 78 -0.86 -0.24 9.41
N ARG A 79 0.37 0.25 9.20
CA ARG A 79 0.73 1.63 9.54
C ARG A 79 -0.12 2.63 8.74
N ILE A 80 -0.22 2.48 7.42
CA ILE A 80 -0.98 3.42 6.59
C ILE A 80 -2.46 3.39 6.96
N ALA A 81 -3.03 2.21 7.18
CA ALA A 81 -4.40 2.08 7.67
C ALA A 81 -4.60 2.79 9.01
N HIS A 82 -3.65 2.66 9.93
CA HIS A 82 -3.68 3.36 11.22
C HIS A 82 -3.53 4.88 11.05
N ASP A 83 -2.64 5.35 10.18
CA ASP A 83 -2.39 6.77 9.95
C ASP A 83 -3.62 7.45 9.32
N ILE A 84 -4.36 6.76 8.42
CA ILE A 84 -5.64 7.24 7.87
C ILE A 84 -6.61 7.64 8.98
N PHE A 85 -6.71 6.85 10.04
CA PHE A 85 -7.60 7.13 11.17
C PHE A 85 -6.97 8.01 12.24
N SER A 86 -5.65 8.00 12.45
CA SER A 86 -5.03 8.66 13.61
C SER A 86 -4.29 9.96 13.30
N ASP A 87 -3.80 10.17 12.07
CA ASP A 87 -3.05 11.38 11.68
C ASP A 87 -4.00 12.50 11.23
N THR A 88 -4.87 12.93 12.15
CA THR A 88 -5.94 13.88 11.85
C THR A 88 -5.78 15.24 12.52
N ALA A 89 -4.77 15.41 13.37
CA ALA A 89 -4.57 16.64 14.15
C ALA A 89 -4.31 17.88 13.29
N SER A 90 -3.76 17.70 12.08
CA SER A 90 -3.47 18.78 11.13
C SER A 90 -4.63 19.07 10.16
N LEU A 91 -5.72 18.28 10.20
CA LEU A 91 -6.77 18.40 9.20
C LEU A 91 -7.58 19.68 9.38
N THR A 92 -7.79 20.36 8.26
CA THR A 92 -8.59 21.57 8.13
C THR A 92 -9.97 21.30 7.54
N ARG A 93 -10.10 20.25 6.73
CA ARG A 93 -11.37 19.74 6.20
C ARG A 93 -11.30 18.25 5.85
N ILE A 94 -12.47 17.62 5.80
CA ILE A 94 -12.69 16.32 5.16
C ILE A 94 -13.75 16.49 4.08
N GLU A 95 -13.45 16.05 2.88
CA GLU A 95 -14.43 15.88 1.80
C GLU A 95 -14.97 14.44 1.88
N ILE A 96 -16.29 14.31 1.85
CA ILE A 96 -17.00 13.03 1.90
C ILE A 96 -17.75 12.89 0.59
N PHE A 97 -17.64 11.73 -0.03
CA PHE A 97 -18.24 11.41 -1.32
C PHE A 97 -19.13 10.19 -1.18
N LEU A 98 -20.33 10.25 -1.73
CA LEU A 98 -21.22 9.11 -1.89
C LEU A 98 -20.94 8.45 -3.24
N LEU A 99 -20.57 7.17 -3.24
CA LEU A 99 -20.06 6.44 -4.41
C LEU A 99 -21.06 5.42 -5.00
N ASP A 100 -22.26 5.35 -4.43
CA ASP A 100 -23.41 4.60 -4.95
C ASP A 100 -24.69 5.36 -4.61
N GLY A 101 -25.71 5.23 -5.44
CA GLY A 101 -26.97 5.94 -5.24
C GLY A 101 -27.88 5.85 -6.45
N ASP A 102 -28.93 6.67 -6.45
CA ASP A 102 -29.85 6.74 -7.58
C ASP A 102 -29.17 7.38 -8.79
N ASP A 103 -29.29 6.79 -9.98
CA ASP A 103 -28.67 7.31 -11.21
C ASP A 103 -29.10 8.77 -11.53
N SER A 104 -30.24 9.23 -11.00
CA SER A 104 -30.65 10.65 -11.09
C SER A 104 -29.77 11.61 -10.29
N GLN A 105 -29.04 11.12 -9.29
CA GLN A 105 -28.11 11.89 -8.45
C GLN A 105 -26.66 11.83 -8.96
N LYS A 106 -26.39 10.97 -9.95
CA LYS A 106 -25.06 10.72 -10.47
C LYS A 106 -24.46 11.98 -11.10
N ALA A 107 -23.34 12.43 -10.56
CA ALA A 107 -22.54 13.51 -11.10
C ALA A 107 -21.76 13.07 -12.35
N ASN A 108 -21.32 14.05 -13.15
CA ASN A 108 -20.42 13.81 -14.29
C ASN A 108 -18.96 13.60 -13.86
N THR A 109 -18.66 13.78 -12.58
CA THR A 109 -17.33 13.60 -11.98
C THR A 109 -17.20 12.23 -11.33
N ARG A 110 -15.95 11.80 -11.14
CA ARG A 110 -15.62 10.51 -10.52
C ARG A 110 -14.71 10.74 -9.32
N PHE A 111 -14.83 9.89 -8.32
CA PHE A 111 -13.89 9.76 -7.23
C PHE A 111 -12.66 9.04 -7.75
N GLU A 112 -11.70 9.81 -8.25
CA GLU A 112 -10.45 9.28 -8.78
C GLU A 112 -9.50 8.90 -7.65
N TRP A 113 -9.14 7.61 -7.60
CA TRP A 113 -8.09 7.15 -6.71
C TRP A 113 -6.74 7.64 -7.21
N ARG A 114 -5.87 8.06 -6.29
CA ARG A 114 -4.51 8.50 -6.64
C ARG A 114 -3.75 7.40 -7.39
N GLY A 115 -3.56 7.59 -8.70
CA GLY A 115 -2.80 6.69 -9.55
C GLY A 115 -3.61 5.55 -10.18
N THR A 116 -4.94 5.62 -10.16
CA THR A 116 -5.79 4.79 -11.04
C THR A 116 -6.53 5.68 -12.03
N GLU A 117 -6.74 5.18 -13.25
CA GLU A 117 -7.55 5.87 -14.28
C GLU A 117 -9.05 5.54 -14.14
N ASN A 118 -9.40 4.64 -13.23
CA ASN A 118 -10.77 4.17 -12.99
C ASN A 118 -11.23 4.68 -11.62
N GLY A 119 -11.89 5.83 -11.60
CA GLY A 119 -12.57 6.32 -10.40
C GLY A 119 -13.99 5.79 -10.26
N ASP A 120 -14.59 5.90 -9.08
CA ASP A 120 -15.99 5.55 -8.85
C ASP A 120 -16.92 6.73 -9.20
N PRO A 121 -18.12 6.50 -9.76
CA PRO A 121 -19.08 7.60 -9.96
C PRO A 121 -19.45 8.26 -8.63
N ILE A 122 -19.57 9.59 -8.62
CA ILE A 122 -20.00 10.34 -7.44
C ILE A 122 -21.52 10.59 -7.54
N TYR A 123 -22.26 10.27 -6.48
CA TYR A 123 -23.71 10.49 -6.35
C TYR A 123 -24.05 11.64 -5.39
N GLY A 124 -23.06 12.12 -4.64
CA GLY A 124 -23.19 13.24 -3.73
C GLY A 124 -21.85 13.57 -3.09
N GLU A 125 -21.64 14.82 -2.72
CA GLU A 125 -20.43 15.26 -2.04
C GLU A 125 -20.77 16.30 -0.98
N THR A 126 -19.99 16.31 0.09
CA THR A 126 -20.08 17.33 1.14
C THR A 126 -18.72 17.57 1.75
N THR A 127 -18.55 18.72 2.39
CA THR A 127 -17.31 19.09 3.06
C THR A 127 -17.58 19.38 4.52
N VAL A 128 -16.85 18.70 5.40
CA VAL A 128 -16.87 18.94 6.85
C VAL A 128 -15.63 19.75 7.22
N SER A 129 -15.84 20.91 7.84
CA SER A 129 -14.76 21.82 8.27
C SER A 129 -15.10 22.51 9.61
N GLY A 130 -14.14 23.23 10.19
CA GLY A 130 -14.34 24.04 11.39
C GLY A 130 -14.83 23.22 12.60
N GLY A 131 -15.83 23.74 13.32
CA GLY A 131 -16.36 23.07 14.52
C GLY A 131 -16.97 21.70 14.27
N ALA A 132 -17.60 21.49 13.10
CA ALA A 132 -18.17 20.21 12.69
C ALA A 132 -17.08 19.14 12.44
N LEU A 133 -15.93 19.57 11.92
CA LEU A 133 -14.79 18.67 11.68
C LEU A 133 -14.32 18.03 12.97
N ARG A 134 -14.19 18.80 14.06
CA ARG A 134 -13.75 18.24 15.35
C ARG A 134 -14.65 17.10 15.82
N GLY A 135 -15.96 17.29 15.78
CA GLY A 135 -16.92 16.24 16.17
C GLY A 135 -16.91 15.04 15.23
N PHE A 136 -16.61 15.24 13.94
CA PHE A 136 -16.43 14.14 12.99
C PHE A 136 -15.13 13.36 13.26
N LEU A 137 -14.03 14.06 13.54
CA LEU A 137 -12.72 13.47 13.83
C LEU A 137 -12.71 12.64 15.12
N GLU A 138 -13.51 13.01 16.11
CA GLU A 138 -13.66 12.20 17.34
C GLU A 138 -14.15 10.78 17.02
N THR A 139 -15.14 10.64 16.13
CA THR A 139 -15.64 9.32 15.69
C THR A 139 -14.69 8.65 14.69
N TRP A 140 -14.06 9.43 13.81
CA TRP A 140 -13.07 8.92 12.83
C TRP A 140 -11.83 8.30 13.51
N ASN A 141 -11.31 8.94 14.55
CA ASN A 141 -10.02 8.55 15.13
C ASN A 141 -10.05 7.23 15.91
N GLY A 142 -11.24 6.81 16.37
CA GLY A 142 -11.36 5.60 17.17
C GLY A 142 -11.74 4.35 16.37
N GLN A 143 -11.68 4.38 15.03
CA GLN A 143 -12.10 3.23 14.22
C GLN A 143 -11.25 1.99 14.52
N PRO A 144 -11.87 0.86 14.90
CA PRO A 144 -11.15 -0.35 15.28
C PRO A 144 -10.63 -1.10 14.06
N LEU A 145 -9.32 -1.02 13.85
CA LEU A 145 -8.63 -1.79 12.81
C LEU A 145 -8.38 -3.23 13.29
N ASN A 146 -8.78 -4.22 12.50
CA ASN A 146 -8.66 -5.64 12.88
C ASN A 146 -7.72 -6.44 11.96
N GLY A 147 -7.29 -5.88 10.82
CA GLY A 147 -6.31 -6.47 9.91
C GLY A 147 -6.66 -7.84 9.30
N SER A 148 -7.84 -8.39 9.62
CA SER A 148 -8.20 -9.79 9.40
C SER A 148 -9.24 -9.97 8.30
N HIS A 149 -9.84 -8.87 7.83
CA HIS A 149 -10.98 -8.88 6.92
C HIS A 149 -10.60 -8.21 5.58
N THR A 150 -10.17 -9.03 4.62
CA THR A 150 -10.02 -8.64 3.21
C THR A 150 -11.13 -9.30 2.38
N GLY A 151 -12.38 -9.08 2.81
CA GLY A 151 -13.56 -9.61 2.12
C GLY A 151 -13.68 -9.11 0.67
N ALA A 152 -14.67 -9.63 -0.07
CA ALA A 152 -14.93 -9.25 -1.46
C ALA A 152 -15.00 -7.72 -1.65
N MET A 153 -14.52 -7.22 -2.80
CA MET A 153 -14.43 -5.80 -3.15
C MET A 153 -15.81 -5.23 -3.50
N CYS A 154 -16.63 -4.97 -2.48
CA CYS A 154 -17.86 -4.20 -2.65
C CYS A 154 -17.72 -2.90 -1.87
N HIS A 155 -18.41 -1.85 -2.27
CA HIS A 155 -18.59 -0.62 -1.50
C HIS A 155 -20.07 -0.55 -1.11
N ASP A 156 -20.39 -0.97 0.10
CA ASP A 156 -21.76 -1.01 0.62
C ASP A 156 -21.70 -0.85 2.15
N PRO A 157 -22.09 0.30 2.74
CA PRO A 157 -22.37 1.57 2.08
C PRO A 157 -21.08 2.19 1.51
N PRO A 158 -21.20 3.08 0.52
CA PRO A 158 -20.12 3.42 -0.40
C PRO A 158 -19.68 4.86 -0.17
N TYR A 159 -18.90 5.08 0.88
CA TYR A 159 -18.35 6.41 1.16
C TYR A 159 -16.86 6.48 0.80
N GLY A 160 -16.51 7.51 0.04
CA GLY A 160 -15.15 7.97 -0.19
C GLY A 160 -14.82 9.17 0.68
N PHE A 161 -13.56 9.27 1.08
CA PHE A 161 -13.08 10.32 1.98
C PHE A 161 -11.75 10.87 1.50
N ARG A 162 -11.60 12.19 1.57
CA ARG A 162 -10.34 12.91 1.39
C ARG A 162 -10.11 13.88 2.54
N GLY A 163 -9.03 13.69 3.29
CA GLY A 163 -8.63 14.58 4.38
C GLY A 163 -7.58 15.59 3.91
N TYR A 164 -7.75 16.87 4.24
CA TYR A 164 -6.83 17.94 3.83
C TYR A 164 -6.32 18.78 4.99
N ASP A 165 -5.04 19.13 4.92
CA ASP A 165 -4.34 20.13 5.73
C ASP A 165 -4.06 21.35 4.84
N GLY A 166 -4.89 22.39 4.94
CA GLY A 166 -4.97 23.44 3.93
C GLY A 166 -5.35 22.86 2.58
N ASP A 167 -4.47 23.02 1.58
CA ASP A 167 -4.65 22.44 0.24
C ASP A 167 -3.92 21.10 0.05
N ARG A 168 -3.20 20.63 1.09
CA ARG A 168 -2.45 19.38 1.04
C ARG A 168 -3.35 18.20 1.37
N LEU A 169 -3.54 17.29 0.42
CA LEU A 169 -4.19 16.00 0.67
C LEU A 169 -3.32 15.15 1.61
N VAL A 170 -3.86 14.85 2.80
CA VAL A 170 -3.22 14.03 3.83
C VAL A 170 -3.56 12.55 3.63
N PHE A 171 -4.84 12.24 3.42
CA PHE A 171 -5.28 10.88 3.13
C PHE A 171 -6.41 10.86 2.10
N GLU A 172 -6.52 9.72 1.43
CA GLU A 172 -7.63 9.35 0.55
C GLU A 172 -7.97 7.89 0.80
N THR A 173 -9.23 7.59 1.06
CA THR A 173 -9.70 6.23 1.37
C THR A 173 -11.17 6.07 0.98
N THR A 174 -11.61 4.84 0.77
CA THR A 174 -13.02 4.48 0.89
C THR A 174 -13.20 3.53 2.05
N ILE A 175 -14.44 3.45 2.54
CA ILE A 175 -14.81 2.52 3.60
C ILE A 175 -16.04 1.75 3.14
N CYS A 176 -15.98 0.43 3.27
CA CYS A 176 -17.12 -0.45 3.05
C CYS A 176 -17.48 -1.14 4.37
N TRP A 177 -18.66 -0.82 4.94
CA TRP A 177 -19.09 -1.47 6.19
C TRP A 177 -19.51 -2.92 5.98
N ARG A 178 -20.10 -3.29 4.83
CA ARG A 178 -20.51 -4.67 4.56
C ARG A 178 -19.33 -5.61 4.45
N CYS A 179 -18.28 -5.18 3.76
CA CYS A 179 -17.06 -5.98 3.57
C CYS A 179 -16.01 -5.75 4.66
N GLN A 180 -16.33 -4.87 5.61
CA GLN A 180 -15.53 -4.55 6.79
C GLN A 180 -14.09 -4.18 6.45
N ASN A 181 -13.92 -3.39 5.38
CA ASN A 181 -12.60 -2.96 4.94
C ASN A 181 -12.57 -1.50 4.53
N ILE A 182 -11.37 -0.94 4.60
CA ILE A 182 -11.01 0.32 3.97
C ILE A 182 -10.13 0.03 2.76
N ALA A 183 -10.23 0.85 1.72
CA ALA A 183 -9.34 0.78 0.57
C ALA A 183 -8.52 2.06 0.48
N PHE A 184 -7.23 1.92 0.20
CA PHE A 184 -6.30 3.04 0.04
C PHE A 184 -5.14 2.65 -0.87
N VAL A 185 -4.39 3.65 -1.34
CA VAL A 185 -3.30 3.46 -2.31
C VAL A 185 -1.95 3.72 -1.65
N PRO A 186 -1.29 2.70 -1.06
CA PRO A 186 0.01 2.88 -0.38
C PRO A 186 1.19 3.10 -1.33
N PHE A 187 1.00 2.81 -2.62
CA PHE A 187 1.94 3.01 -3.72
C PHE A 187 1.17 3.37 -4.98
N HIS A 188 1.75 4.21 -5.84
CA HIS A 188 1.10 4.64 -7.07
C HIS A 188 0.60 3.44 -7.90
N GLY A 189 -0.72 3.40 -8.16
CA GLY A 189 -1.36 2.39 -8.99
C GLY A 189 -1.61 1.03 -8.33
N SER A 190 -1.51 0.90 -7.01
CA SER A 190 -1.89 -0.33 -6.31
C SER A 190 -2.81 -0.03 -5.13
N GLU A 191 -4.09 -0.32 -5.29
CA GLU A 191 -5.08 -0.30 -4.22
C GLU A 191 -4.86 -1.49 -3.29
N ILE A 192 -4.91 -1.23 -1.98
CA ILE A 192 -4.83 -2.25 -0.93
C ILE A 192 -6.02 -2.08 0.00
N TYR A 193 -6.56 -3.21 0.44
CA TYR A 193 -7.65 -3.28 1.42
C TYR A 193 -7.11 -3.62 2.80
N TYR A 194 -7.72 -3.04 3.83
CA TYR A 194 -7.40 -3.33 5.23
C TYR A 194 -8.66 -3.46 6.08
N GLY A 195 -8.71 -4.49 6.92
CA GLY A 195 -9.89 -4.81 7.72
C GLY A 195 -10.10 -3.86 8.90
N PHE A 196 -11.35 -3.47 9.13
CA PHE A 196 -11.82 -2.77 10.33
C PHE A 196 -13.07 -3.47 10.89
N ASP A 197 -13.46 -3.18 12.13
CA ASP A 197 -14.68 -3.74 12.73
C ASP A 197 -15.88 -2.79 12.54
N SER A 198 -16.67 -3.08 11.51
CA SER A 198 -17.88 -2.33 11.15
C SER A 198 -19.01 -2.47 12.16
N GLU A 199 -18.96 -3.49 13.02
CA GLU A 199 -20.00 -3.76 14.01
C GLU A 199 -19.81 -3.00 15.31
N SER A 200 -18.62 -2.41 15.51
CA SER A 200 -18.34 -1.54 16.64
C SER A 200 -19.28 -0.33 16.68
N ASP A 201 -19.61 0.12 17.89
CA ASP A 201 -20.49 1.29 18.10
C ASP A 201 -19.95 2.55 17.41
N ILE A 202 -18.63 2.72 17.42
CA ILE A 202 -17.97 3.87 16.79
C ILE A 202 -18.00 3.82 15.26
N ALA A 203 -17.92 2.63 14.66
CA ALA A 203 -18.09 2.46 13.21
C ALA A 203 -19.53 2.77 12.79
N LYS A 204 -20.51 2.31 13.58
CA LYS A 204 -21.93 2.61 13.37
C LYS A 204 -22.22 4.10 13.54
N GLU A 205 -21.61 4.76 14.52
CA GLU A 205 -21.73 6.21 14.67
C GLU A 205 -21.15 6.96 13.48
N LEU A 206 -19.98 6.55 12.97
CA LEU A 206 -19.37 7.18 11.79
C LEU A 206 -20.28 7.03 10.57
N LEU A 207 -20.85 5.85 10.34
CA LEU A 207 -21.81 5.61 9.27
C LEU A 207 -23.05 6.49 9.41
N ASN A 208 -23.64 6.57 10.59
CA ASN A 208 -24.81 7.41 10.84
C ASN A 208 -24.51 8.89 10.59
N ARG A 209 -23.31 9.38 10.94
CA ARG A 209 -22.88 10.75 10.62
C ARG A 209 -22.76 10.95 9.12
N CYS A 210 -22.21 9.98 8.38
CA CYS A 210 -22.15 10.03 6.93
C CYS A 210 -23.55 10.09 6.32
N ASP A 211 -24.48 9.24 6.75
CA ASP A 211 -25.88 9.25 6.29
C ASP A 211 -26.61 10.55 6.59
N GLN A 212 -26.32 11.21 7.72
CA GLN A 212 -26.92 12.50 8.06
C GLN A 212 -26.42 13.63 7.14
N LEU A 213 -25.17 13.56 6.72
CA LEU A 213 -24.53 14.56 5.86
C LEU A 213 -24.82 14.32 4.38
N LEU A 214 -24.88 13.05 3.97
CA LEU A 214 -25.13 12.57 2.62
C LEU A 214 -26.08 11.36 2.68
N PRO A 215 -27.41 11.59 2.69
CA PRO A 215 -28.38 10.51 2.82
C PRO A 215 -28.26 9.45 1.72
N TYR A 216 -27.82 8.25 2.10
CA TYR A 216 -27.78 7.07 1.23
C TYR A 216 -29.05 6.23 1.40
N LYS A 217 -29.74 5.95 0.30
CA LYS A 217 -30.88 5.03 0.28
C LYS A 217 -30.38 3.61 0.11
N ARG A 218 -30.34 2.85 1.21
CA ARG A 218 -30.01 1.42 1.19
C ARG A 218 -31.12 0.65 0.44
N HIS A 219 -30.73 -0.19 -0.51
CA HIS A 219 -31.63 -1.02 -1.32
C HIS A 219 -31.65 -2.47 -0.83
#